data_AF-A0A9W7MMF8-F1
#
_entry.id   AF-A0A9W7MMF8-F1
#
_cell.length_a   1.000
_cell.length_b   1.000
_cell.length_c   1.000
_cell.angle_alpha   90.00
_cell.angle_beta   90.00
_cell.angle_gamma   90.00
#
_symmetry.space_group_name_H-M   'P 1'
#
loop_
_entity.id
_entity.type
_entity.pdbx_description
1 polymer ?
#
loop_
_entity_poly.entity_id
_entity_poly.type
_entity_poly.pdbx_seq_one_letter_code
_entity_poly.pdbx_strand_id
1 'polypeptide(L)' 'MGGGHGGSTTYKGVTLHHPKRWHVVTGKGLCAVMWFWVLYRAKQDAPVVLGWRHPWEGHDDHGDKH' A
#
# COMPACT_ATOMS: atom_id res chain seq x y z
N MET A 1 -30.64 -0.06 -14.57
CA MET A 1 -30.44 0.27 -13.14
C MET A 1 -30.21 1.78 -13.03
N GLY A 2 -31.20 2.53 -12.53
CA GLY A 2 -31.23 3.99 -12.56
C GLY A 2 -30.20 4.63 -11.61
N GLY A 3 -29.37 5.53 -12.13
CA GLY A 3 -28.36 6.26 -11.36
C GLY A 3 -28.93 7.55 -10.77
N GLY A 4 -29.39 7.50 -9.51
CA GLY A 4 -29.67 8.71 -8.74
C GLY A 4 -28.37 9.41 -8.30
N HIS A 5 -28.31 10.73 -8.49
CA HIS A 5 -27.26 11.57 -7.90
C HIS A 5 -27.38 11.51 -6.37
N GLY A 6 -26.30 11.08 -5.69
CA GLY A 6 -26.26 10.97 -4.23
C GLY A 6 -26.45 12.33 -3.57
N GLY A 7 -27.28 12.39 -2.52
CA GLY A 7 -27.60 13.64 -1.81
C GLY A 7 -26.37 14.32 -1.23
N SER A 8 -26.31 15.65 -1.32
CA SER A 8 -25.29 16.49 -0.71
C SER A 8 -25.71 16.94 0.69
N THR A 9 -24.78 17.00 1.63
CA THR A 9 -25.03 17.52 2.98
C THR A 9 -24.38 18.90 3.11
N THR A 10 -25.16 19.94 3.38
CA THR A 10 -24.65 21.29 3.65
C THR A 10 -24.53 21.52 5.15
N TYR A 11 -23.34 21.89 5.62
CA TYR A 11 -23.08 22.24 7.01
C TYR A 11 -22.20 23.49 7.09
N LYS A 12 -22.62 24.49 7.88
CA LYS A 12 -21.89 25.77 8.06
C LYS A 12 -21.45 26.43 6.75
N GLY A 13 -22.30 26.38 5.72
CA GLY A 13 -22.02 26.95 4.41
C GLY A 13 -21.15 26.10 3.48
N VAL A 14 -20.67 24.93 3.94
CA VAL A 14 -19.91 23.98 3.11
C VAL A 14 -20.83 22.84 2.67
N THR A 15 -20.92 22.62 1.36
CA THR A 15 -21.71 21.53 0.77
C THR A 15 -20.81 20.34 0.46
N LEU A 16 -21.02 19.24 1.17
CA LEU A 16 -20.29 17.99 1.00
C LEU A 16 -21.05 17.07 0.04
N HIS A 17 -20.39 16.68 -1.06
CA HIS A 17 -20.93 15.74 -2.02
C HIS A 17 -20.61 14.31 -1.58
N HIS A 18 -21.65 13.48 -1.39
CA HIS A 18 -21.44 12.10 -1.01
C HIS A 18 -20.87 11.30 -2.19
N PRO A 19 -19.69 10.67 -2.05
CA PRO A 19 -19.13 9.86 -3.11
C PRO A 19 -20.03 8.63 -3.34
N LYS A 20 -20.22 8.26 -4.61
CA LYS A 20 -20.90 7.00 -4.95
C LYS A 20 -20.19 5.82 -4.27
N ARG A 21 -20.95 4.83 -3.82
CA ARG A 21 -20.42 3.66 -3.08
C ARG A 21 -19.24 2.98 -3.78
N TRP A 22 -19.28 2.89 -5.12
CA TRP A 22 -18.19 2.28 -5.89
C TRP A 22 -16.86 3.04 -5.75
N HIS A 23 -16.88 4.38 -5.67
CA HIS A 23 -15.66 5.16 -5.45
C HIS A 23 -15.04 4.83 -4.09
N VAL A 24 -15.87 4.73 -3.04
CA VAL A 24 -15.40 4.44 -1.68
C VAL A 24 -14.83 3.03 -1.58
N VAL A 25 -15.52 2.04 -2.15
CA VAL A 25 -15.07 0.64 -2.13
C VAL A 25 -13.78 0.47 -2.92
N THR A 26 -13.71 0.97 -4.15
CA THR A 26 -12.50 0.89 -4.97
C THR A 26 -11.35 1.66 -4.33
N GLY A 27 -11.60 2.86 -3.79
CA GLY A 27 -10.58 3.65 -3.11
C GLY A 27 -9.99 2.94 -1.88
N LYS A 28 -10.84 2.36 -1.02
CA LYS A 28 -10.38 1.57 0.12
C LYS A 28 -9.63 0.31 -0.30
N GLY A 29 -10.11 -0.39 -1.33
CA GLY A 29 -9.45 -1.59 -1.87
C GLY A 29 -8.04 -1.29 -2.39
N LEU A 30 -7.89 -0.25 -3.22
CA LEU A 30 -6.58 0.16 -3.73
C LEU A 30 -5.63 0.63 -2.63
N CYS A 31 -6.14 1.35 -1.63
CA CYS A 31 -5.35 1.75 -0.46
C CYS A 31 -4.84 0.53 0.32
N ALA A 32 -5.70 -0.48 0.54
CA ALA A 32 -5.31 -1.72 1.19
C ALA A 32 -4.24 -2.49 0.38
N VAL A 33 -4.40 -2.58 -0.94
CA VAL A 33 -3.42 -3.23 -1.83
C VAL A 33 -2.06 -2.52 -1.78
N MET A 34 -2.05 -1.19 -1.84
CA MET A 34 -0.82 -0.38 -1.74
C MET A 34 -0.08 -0.68 -0.44
N TRP A 35 -0.77 -0.60 0.71
CA TRP A 35 -0.13 -0.84 2.00
C TRP A 35 0.27 -2.30 2.20
N PHE A 36 -0.54 -3.24 1.73
CA PHE A 36 -0.18 -4.66 1.76
C PHE A 36 1.09 -4.91 0.96
N TRP A 37 1.23 -4.29 -0.21
CA TRP A 37 2.45 -4.37 -1.02
C TRP A 37 3.66 -3.78 -0.31
N VAL A 38 3.52 -2.58 0.29
CA VAL A 38 4.60 -1.95 1.04
C VAL A 38 5.06 -2.83 2.20
N LEU A 39 4.12 -3.41 2.97
CA LEU A 39 4.46 -4.29 4.09
C LEU A 39 5.05 -5.63 3.64
N TYR A 40 4.58 -6.17 2.51
CA TYR A 40 5.18 -7.34 1.89
C TYR A 40 6.63 -7.08 1.48
N ARG A 41 6.90 -5.96 0.79
CA ARG A 41 8.27 -5.57 0.43
C ARG A 41 9.11 -5.24 1.64
N ALA A 42 8.56 -4.59 2.65
CA ALA A 42 9.24 -4.39 3.92
C ALA A 42 9.63 -5.74 4.53
N LYS A 43 8.77 -6.76 4.53
CA LYS A 43 9.14 -8.09 5.02
C LYS A 43 10.29 -8.73 4.23
N GLN A 44 10.34 -8.56 2.92
CA GLN A 44 11.39 -9.15 2.07
C GLN A 44 12.71 -8.39 2.17
N ASP A 45 12.64 -7.07 2.13
CA ASP A 45 13.79 -6.19 1.95
C ASP A 45 14.24 -5.54 3.28
N ALA A 46 13.50 -5.70 4.39
CA ALA A 46 13.81 -5.08 5.68
C ALA A 46 15.22 -5.36 6.18
N PRO A 47 15.76 -6.60 6.14
CA PRO A 47 17.10 -6.85 6.65
C PRO A 47 18.17 -6.02 5.92
N VAL A 48 17.98 -5.80 4.61
CA VAL A 48 18.92 -5.03 3.78
C VAL A 48 18.68 -3.53 3.94
N VAL A 49 17.43 -3.08 3.88
CA VAL A 49 17.05 -1.66 4.00
C VAL A 49 17.34 -1.10 5.39
N LEU A 50 17.19 -1.93 6.44
CA LEU A 50 17.49 -1.56 7.83
C LEU A 50 18.96 -1.78 8.20
N GLY A 51 19.80 -2.24 7.26
CA GLY A 51 21.24 -2.43 7.47
C GLY A 51 21.60 -3.60 8.41
N TRP A 52 20.66 -4.51 8.66
CA TRP A 52 20.88 -5.71 9.47
C TRP A 52 21.56 -6.85 8.70
N ARG A 53 21.58 -6.77 7.38
CA ARG A 53 22.27 -7.71 6.49
C ARG A 53 22.85 -6.94 5.31
N HIS A 54 24.11 -7.22 4.97
CA HIS A 54 24.71 -6.64 3.79
C HIS A 54 24.34 -7.45 2.52
N PRO A 55 24.08 -6.80 1.37
CA PRO A 55 23.72 -7.48 0.11
C PRO A 55 24.71 -8.57 -0.35
N TRP A 56 25.97 -8.50 0.08
CA TRP A 56 27.07 -9.37 -0.34
C TRP A 56 27.35 -10.54 0.62
N GLU A 57 26.69 -10.65 1.77
CA GLU A 57 26.84 -11.76 2.74
C GLU A 57 26.23 -13.10 2.25
N GLY A 58 26.05 -13.27 0.95
CA GLY A 58 25.61 -14.52 0.33
C GLY A 58 26.65 -15.14 -0.60
N HIS A 59 27.84 -14.54 -0.74
CA HIS A 59 28.86 -14.94 -1.72
C HIS A 59 30.27 -15.01 -1.12
N ASP A 60 30.42 -15.60 0.06
CA ASP A 60 31.74 -15.98 0.59
C ASP A 60 31.60 -17.41 1.10
N ASP A 61 32.13 -18.38 0.33
CA ASP A 61 32.64 -19.69 0.79
C ASP A 61 32.78 -20.67 -0.40
N HIS A 62 33.40 -20.26 -1.51
CA HIS A 62 33.97 -21.20 -2.47
C HIS A 62 35.34 -20.69 -2.96
N GLY A 63 36.38 -21.11 -2.25
CA GLY A 63 37.78 -20.86 -2.58
C GLY A 63 38.67 -21.71 -1.67
N ASP A 64 39.00 -22.89 -2.17
CA ASP A 64 39.50 -24.06 -1.45
C ASP A 64 40.76 -23.84 -0.60
N LYS A 65 40.74 -24.48 0.57
CA LYS A 65 41.95 -24.98 1.23
C LYS A 65 42.55 -26.06 0.33
N HIS A 66 43.75 -25.85 -0.23
CA HIS A 66 44.85 -26.83 -0.36
C HIS A 66 46.01 -26.23 -1.16
#